data_AF-A0A4Q5YU70-F1
#
_entry.id   AF-A0A4Q5YU70-F1
#
_cell.length_a   1.000
_cell.length_b   1.000
_cell.length_c   1.000
_cell.angle_alpha   90.00
_cell.angle_beta   90.00
_cell.angle_gamma   90.00
#
_symmetry.space_group_name_H-M   'P 1'
#
loop_
_entity.id
_entity.type
_entity.pdbx_description
1 polymer ?
#
loop_
_entity_poly.entity_id
_entity_poly.type
_entity_poly.pdbx_seq_one_letter_code
_entity_poly.pdbx_strand_id
1 'polypeptide(L)'
;MTLENTPLQKLIIHYTGNKNNADPIHLSEKALEIDDETSEVLGDSFLSRFKTNHEFYSFTHPSSLQYNEVYNYCLNIFNDADAFEEASKSIATHLYNQSLHPKVKGGELYIVYFDAIPVESRMCKAVGLF
;
A
#
# COMPACT_ATOMS: atom_id res chain seq x y z
N MET A 1 19.88 1.46 -0.59
CA MET A 1 19.12 0.83 0.50
C MET A 1 19.14 -0.67 0.26
N THR A 2 19.52 -1.48 1.24
CA THR A 2 19.61 -2.94 1.09
C THR A 2 18.25 -3.54 1.45
N LEU A 3 17.33 -3.61 0.49
CA LEU A 3 15.94 -4.06 0.70
C LEU A 3 15.75 -5.58 0.54
N GLU A 4 16.83 -6.34 0.54
CA GLU A 4 16.83 -7.77 0.19
C GLU A 4 16.31 -8.64 1.33
N ASN A 5 15.54 -9.68 0.99
CA ASN A 5 15.01 -10.69 1.92
C ASN A 5 14.13 -10.11 3.02
N THR A 6 13.39 -9.03 2.75
CA THR A 6 12.37 -8.56 3.71
C THR A 6 11.07 -9.34 3.47
N PRO A 7 10.65 -10.21 4.42
CA PRO A 7 9.48 -11.04 4.21
C PRO A 7 8.22 -10.19 4.19
N LEU A 8 7.46 -10.34 3.11
CA LEU A 8 6.14 -9.76 2.95
C LEU A 8 5.20 -10.40 3.97
N GLN A 9 4.57 -9.57 4.82
CA GLN A 9 3.74 -10.08 5.92
C GLN A 9 2.26 -10.21 5.54
N LYS A 10 1.71 -9.21 4.85
CA LYS A 10 0.33 -9.26 4.36
C LYS A 10 0.25 -8.66 2.96
N LEU A 11 -0.51 -9.30 2.08
CA LEU A 11 -0.82 -8.81 0.74
C LEU A 11 -2.33 -8.87 0.52
N ILE A 12 -2.90 -7.80 -0.01
CA ILE A 12 -4.28 -7.79 -0.49
C ILE A 12 -4.35 -7.05 -1.81
N ILE A 13 -5.22 -7.54 -2.69
CA ILE A 13 -5.41 -6.99 -4.04
C ILE A 13 -6.85 -6.50 -4.14
N HIS A 14 -7.03 -5.23 -4.48
CA HIS A 14 -8.33 -4.65 -4.81
C HIS A 14 -8.38 -4.34 -6.31
N TYR A 15 -9.57 -4.14 -6.86
CA TYR A 15 -9.74 -3.50 -8.16
C TYR A 15 -10.32 -2.11 -7.97
N THR A 16 -9.63 -1.09 -8.44
CA THR A 16 -10.08 0.30 -8.39
C THR A 16 -10.29 0.83 -9.80
N GLY A 17 -11.56 1.05 -10.16
CA GLY A 17 -11.96 1.71 -11.40
C GLY A 17 -11.87 3.24 -11.33
N ASN A 18 -12.36 3.88 -12.39
CA ASN A 18 -12.58 5.31 -12.45
C ASN A 18 -14.05 5.67 -12.18
N LYS A 19 -14.30 6.44 -11.11
CA LYS A 19 -15.63 6.90 -10.71
C LYS A 19 -16.33 7.72 -11.79
N ASN A 20 -15.61 8.56 -12.52
CA ASN A 20 -16.18 9.41 -13.56
C ASN A 20 -16.62 8.62 -14.81
N ASN A 21 -15.99 7.46 -15.05
CA ASN A 21 -16.35 6.57 -16.16
C ASN A 21 -17.41 5.53 -15.77
N ALA A 22 -17.91 5.57 -14.53
CA ALA A 22 -18.76 4.54 -13.93
C ALA A 22 -18.12 3.14 -13.93
N ASP A 23 -16.79 3.08 -13.92
CA ASP A 23 -16.08 1.82 -13.72
C ASP A 23 -16.28 1.37 -12.25
N PRO A 24 -16.28 0.06 -11.98
CA PRO A 24 -16.55 -0.47 -10.66
C PRO A 24 -15.35 -0.35 -9.72
N ILE A 25 -15.63 -0.50 -8.43
CA ILE A 25 -14.63 -0.85 -7.41
C ILE A 25 -14.96 -2.24 -6.89
N HIS A 26 -13.95 -3.10 -6.77
CA HIS A 26 -14.08 -4.40 -6.12
C HIS A 26 -13.12 -4.48 -4.96
N LEU A 27 -13.69 -4.64 -3.77
CA LEU A 27 -12.94 -4.72 -2.53
C LEU A 27 -12.82 -6.18 -2.11
N SER A 28 -11.59 -6.69 -2.04
CA SER A 28 -11.32 -7.97 -1.40
C SER A 28 -11.58 -7.90 0.09
N GLU A 29 -12.16 -8.97 0.62
CA GLU A 29 -12.52 -9.07 2.03
C GLU A 29 -11.35 -9.49 2.92
N LYS A 30 -10.44 -10.31 2.38
CA LYS A 30 -9.32 -10.88 3.13
C LYS A 30 -7.99 -10.74 2.41
N ALA A 31 -6.92 -10.66 3.19
CA ALA A 31 -5.57 -10.79 2.67
C ALA A 31 -5.32 -12.20 2.10
N LEU A 32 -4.37 -12.30 1.18
CA LEU A 32 -3.92 -13.56 0.60
C LEU A 32 -3.14 -14.38 1.64
N GLU A 33 -3.45 -15.67 1.72
CA GLU A 33 -2.59 -16.64 2.39
C GLU A 33 -1.44 -16.98 1.42
N ILE A 34 -0.23 -16.59 1.80
CA ILE A 34 0.99 -16.80 1.02
C ILE A 34 1.98 -17.60 1.87
N ASP A 35 2.67 -18.55 1.24
CA ASP A 35 3.78 -19.25 1.87
C ASP A 35 5.06 -18.40 1.89
N ASP A 36 6.05 -18.85 2.66
CA ASP A 36 7.30 -18.12 2.86
C ASP A 36 8.08 -17.90 1.55
N GLU A 37 8.09 -18.89 0.66
CA GLU A 37 8.78 -18.81 -0.64
C GLU A 37 8.14 -17.74 -1.54
N THR A 38 6.80 -17.75 -1.63
CA THR A 38 6.04 -16.77 -2.41
C THR A 38 6.18 -15.38 -1.80
N SER A 39 6.17 -15.27 -0.48
CA SER A 39 6.35 -14.01 0.25
C SER A 39 7.69 -13.35 -0.08
N GLU A 40 8.78 -14.12 -0.10
CA GLU A 40 10.13 -13.64 -0.42
C GLU A 40 10.20 -13.14 -1.88
N VAL A 41 9.72 -13.95 -2.84
CA VAL A 41 9.73 -13.60 -4.27
C VAL A 41 8.91 -12.35 -4.56
N LEU A 42 7.69 -12.25 -4.01
CA LEU A 42 6.84 -11.09 -4.20
C LEU A 42 7.43 -9.85 -3.53
N GLY A 43 7.93 -9.99 -2.30
CA GLY A 43 8.57 -8.90 -1.55
C GLY A 43 9.72 -8.28 -2.33
N ASP A 44 10.65 -9.11 -2.82
CA ASP A 44 11.77 -8.66 -3.64
C ASP A 44 11.32 -7.97 -4.94
N SER A 45 10.30 -8.52 -5.60
CA SER A 45 9.72 -7.94 -6.82
C SER A 45 9.15 -6.54 -6.57
N PHE A 46 8.37 -6.35 -5.49
CA PHE A 46 7.82 -5.06 -5.10
C PHE A 46 8.90 -4.04 -4.73
N LEU A 47 9.89 -4.47 -3.93
CA LEU A 47 10.95 -3.60 -3.43
C LEU A 47 12.02 -3.26 -4.48
N SER A 48 12.13 -4.06 -5.55
CA SER A 48 13.08 -3.83 -6.65
C SER A 48 13.00 -2.40 -7.24
N ARG A 49 11.78 -1.84 -7.33
CA ARG A 49 11.52 -0.49 -7.86
C ARG A 49 12.09 0.62 -6.98
N PHE A 50 12.35 0.34 -5.70
CA PHE A 50 12.87 1.32 -4.74
C PHE A 50 14.39 1.20 -4.54
N LYS A 51 15.05 0.15 -5.06
CA LYS A 51 16.50 -0.03 -4.91
C LYS A 51 17.32 1.12 -5.54
N THR A 52 16.83 1.67 -6.65
CA THR A 52 17.48 2.74 -7.42
C THR A 52 16.86 4.12 -7.19
N ASN A 53 15.76 4.20 -6.42
CA ASN A 53 15.11 5.47 -6.11
C ASN A 53 15.71 6.06 -4.82
N HIS A 54 16.22 7.28 -4.91
CA HIS A 54 16.84 8.00 -3.79
C HIS A 54 16.01 9.19 -3.33
N GLU A 55 14.85 9.44 -3.95
CA GLU A 55 13.96 10.53 -3.59
C GLU A 55 13.00 10.08 -2.49
N PHE A 56 12.95 10.87 -1.42
CA PHE A 56 12.03 10.67 -0.32
C PHE A 56 11.04 11.82 -0.28
N TYR A 57 9.77 11.46 -0.10
CA TYR A 57 8.69 12.42 0.09
C TYR A 57 8.01 12.16 1.43
N SER A 58 7.37 13.19 1.96
CA SER A 58 6.58 13.09 3.19
C SER A 58 5.13 13.42 2.90
N PHE A 59 4.22 12.77 3.62
CA PHE A 59 2.82 13.15 3.61
C PHE A 59 2.67 14.59 4.12
N THR A 60 1.81 15.35 3.48
CA THR A 60 1.51 16.74 3.85
C THR A 60 0.00 16.97 3.82
N HIS A 61 -0.43 18.03 4.51
CA HIS A 61 -1.78 18.56 4.42
C HIS A 61 -1.74 20.05 4.81
N PRO A 62 -2.48 20.96 4.14
CA PRO A 62 -2.37 22.40 4.38
C PRO A 62 -2.59 22.83 5.84
N SER A 63 -3.50 22.16 6.55
CA SER A 63 -3.82 22.50 7.95
C SER A 63 -3.05 21.68 8.99
N SER A 64 -3.10 20.34 8.91
CA SER A 64 -2.42 19.43 9.84
C SER A 64 -2.37 18.04 9.22
N LEU A 65 -1.29 17.30 9.48
CA LEU A 65 -1.08 15.95 8.97
C LEU A 65 -2.20 14.96 9.36
N GLN A 66 -2.87 15.19 10.49
CA GLN A 66 -4.01 14.38 10.94
C GLN A 66 -5.19 14.38 9.97
N TYR A 67 -5.22 15.30 8.99
CA TYR A 67 -6.27 15.37 7.97
C TYR A 67 -5.86 14.69 6.65
N ASN A 68 -4.65 14.13 6.56
CA ASN A 68 -4.26 13.30 5.43
C ASN A 68 -4.82 11.87 5.62
N GLU A 69 -5.81 11.50 4.82
CA GLU A 69 -6.50 10.21 4.94
C GLU A 69 -5.54 9.01 4.81
N VAL A 70 -4.75 8.97 3.74
CA VAL A 70 -3.82 7.84 3.47
C VAL A 70 -2.78 7.72 4.58
N TYR A 71 -2.26 8.84 5.10
CA TYR A 71 -1.37 8.83 6.26
C TYR A 71 -2.02 8.15 7.47
N ASN A 72 -3.26 8.51 7.80
CA ASN A 72 -3.96 7.91 8.93
C ASN A 72 -4.28 6.43 8.71
N TYR A 73 -4.63 6.02 7.49
CA TYR A 73 -4.85 4.60 7.17
C TYR A 73 -3.56 3.80 7.38
N CYS A 74 -2.42 4.27 6.88
CA CYS A 74 -1.12 3.64 7.12
C CYS A 74 -0.74 3.63 8.61
N LEU A 75 -0.98 4.73 9.33
CA LEU A 75 -0.72 4.82 10.77
C LEU A 75 -1.55 3.81 11.56
N ASN A 76 -2.82 3.60 11.17
CA ASN A 76 -3.68 2.59 11.79
C ASN A 76 -3.10 1.18 11.62
N ILE A 77 -2.65 0.83 10.41
CA ILE A 77 -1.98 -0.46 10.12
C ILE A 77 -0.74 -0.65 10.99
N PHE A 78 0.05 0.42 11.19
CA PHE A 78 1.27 0.34 12.00
C PHE A 78 1.01 0.16 13.49
N ASN A 79 -0.10 0.69 13.99
CA ASN A 79 -0.53 0.57 15.38
C ASN A 79 -1.19 -0.80 15.65
N ASP A 80 -1.99 -1.29 14.71
CA ASP A 80 -2.69 -2.56 14.80
C ASP A 80 -2.68 -3.27 13.43
N ALA A 81 -1.94 -4.37 13.35
CA ALA A 81 -1.83 -5.14 12.12
C ALA A 81 -3.17 -5.81 11.72
N ASP A 82 -4.08 -6.03 12.67
CA ASP A 82 -5.40 -6.62 12.38
C ASP A 82 -6.32 -5.62 11.67
N ALA A 83 -6.03 -4.32 11.75
CA ALA A 83 -6.70 -3.29 10.97
C ALA A 83 -6.34 -3.30 9.46
N PHE A 84 -5.42 -4.17 9.02
CA PHE A 84 -4.90 -4.18 7.64
C PHE A 84 -5.99 -4.24 6.58
N GLU A 85 -6.94 -5.17 6.69
CA GLU A 85 -7.98 -5.40 5.68
C GLU A 85 -8.96 -4.21 5.60
N GLU A 86 -9.35 -3.64 6.73
CA GLU A 86 -10.27 -2.48 6.74
C GLU A 86 -9.57 -1.19 6.29
N ALA A 87 -8.31 -1.00 6.67
CA ALA A 87 -7.51 0.12 6.20
C ALA A 87 -7.21 0.01 4.70
N SER A 88 -6.97 -1.18 4.17
CA SER A 88 -6.73 -1.41 2.73
C SER A 88 -7.98 -1.08 1.90
N LYS A 89 -9.17 -1.49 2.37
CA LYS A 89 -10.46 -1.10 1.77
C LYS A 89 -10.64 0.42 1.76
N SER A 90 -10.27 1.08 2.84
CA SER A 90 -10.33 2.55 2.95
C SER A 90 -9.37 3.24 1.96
N ILE A 91 -8.15 2.73 1.82
CA ILE A 91 -7.17 3.21 0.83
C ILE A 91 -7.69 3.05 -0.60
N ALA A 92 -8.19 1.86 -0.96
CA ALA A 92 -8.75 1.59 -2.29
C ALA A 92 -9.96 2.47 -2.60
N THR A 93 -10.84 2.67 -1.62
CA THR A 93 -12.01 3.55 -1.74
C THR A 93 -11.60 5.01 -1.90
N HIS A 94 -10.58 5.46 -1.17
CA HIS A 94 -10.02 6.79 -1.33
C HIS A 94 -9.47 6.98 -2.75
N LEU A 95 -8.66 6.04 -3.25
CA LEU A 95 -8.14 6.08 -4.62
C LEU A 95 -9.27 6.19 -5.65
N TYR A 96 -10.29 5.33 -5.56
CA TYR A 96 -11.45 5.36 -6.44
C TYR A 96 -12.17 6.73 -6.44
N ASN A 97 -12.33 7.33 -5.27
CA ASN A 97 -12.97 8.65 -5.14
C ASN A 97 -12.13 9.79 -5.72
N GLN A 98 -10.80 9.67 -5.71
CA GLN A 98 -9.88 10.66 -6.28
C GLN A 98 -9.59 10.42 -7.77
N SER A 99 -9.87 9.23 -8.30
CA SER A 99 -9.75 8.88 -9.72
C SER A 99 -10.88 9.49 -10.56
N LEU A 100 -10.83 10.80 -10.75
CA LEU A 100 -11.86 11.58 -11.46
C LEU A 100 -11.51 11.92 -12.92
N HIS A 101 -10.22 11.90 -13.27
CA HIS A 101 -9.81 12.27 -14.62
C HIS A 101 -10.13 11.13 -15.61
N PRO A 102 -10.88 11.36 -16.71
CA PRO A 102 -11.45 10.30 -17.56
C PRO A 102 -10.41 9.38 -18.22
N LYS A 103 -9.16 9.84 -18.36
CA LYS A 103 -8.05 9.03 -18.92
C LYS A 103 -7.38 8.09 -17.91
N VAL A 104 -7.67 8.21 -16.62
CA VAL A 104 -7.18 7.26 -15.61
C VAL A 104 -7.95 5.97 -15.80
N LYS A 105 -7.24 4.88 -16.12
CA LYS A 105 -7.85 3.55 -16.30
C LYS A 105 -7.98 2.86 -14.95
N GLY A 106 -9.03 2.04 -14.82
CA GLY A 106 -9.12 1.10 -13.72
C GLY A 106 -8.01 0.04 -13.78
N GLY A 107 -7.69 -0.53 -12.63
CA GLY A 107 -6.66 -1.54 -12.49
C GLY A 107 -6.66 -2.21 -11.12
N GLU A 108 -5.80 -3.20 -10.99
CA GLU A 108 -5.50 -3.83 -9.71
C GLU A 108 -4.66 -2.89 -8.85
N LEU A 109 -5.03 -2.77 -7.59
CA LEU A 109 -4.29 -2.06 -6.55
C LEU A 109 -3.76 -3.10 -5.56
N TYR A 110 -2.44 -3.22 -5.50
CA TYR A 110 -1.77 -4.12 -4.57
C TYR A 110 -1.38 -3.33 -3.32
N ILE A 111 -1.89 -3.76 -2.17
CA ILE A 111 -1.55 -3.18 -0.88
C ILE A 111 -0.77 -4.23 -0.11
N VAL A 112 0.43 -3.86 0.30
CA VAL A 112 1.41 -4.77 0.88
C VAL A 112 1.85 -4.23 2.23
N TYR A 113 1.91 -5.07 3.25
CA TYR A 113 2.51 -4.74 4.55
C TYR A 113 3.82 -5.51 4.73
N PHE A 114 4.86 -4.77 5.08
CA PHE A 114 6.16 -5.30 5.47
C PHE A 114 6.46 -4.95 6.92
N ASP A 115 7.07 -5.88 7.63
CA ASP A 115 7.64 -5.64 8.95
C ASP A 115 9.16 -5.78 8.87
N ALA A 116 9.88 -4.92 9.59
CA ALA A 116 11.34 -4.87 9.65
C ALA A 116 12.07 -4.65 8.30
N ILE A 117 11.64 -3.67 7.49
CA ILE A 117 12.44 -3.17 6.36
C ILE A 117 13.63 -2.34 6.87
N PRO A 118 14.87 -2.60 6.40
CA PRO A 118 16.03 -1.79 6.72
C PRO A 118 16.05 -0.46 5.94
N VAL A 119 15.82 0.65 6.66
CA VAL A 119 15.89 2.03 6.16
C VAL A 119 16.87 2.83 7.02
N GLU A 120 17.93 3.38 6.40
CA GLU A 120 18.91 4.27 7.08
C GLU A 120 19.41 3.74 8.45
N SER A 121 19.79 2.45 8.50
CA SER A 121 20.27 1.76 9.71
C SER A 121 19.20 1.53 10.79
N ARG A 122 17.91 1.63 10.45
CA ARG A 122 16.78 1.28 11.32
C ARG A 122 15.91 0.23 10.66
N MET A 123 15.29 -0.63 11.48
CA MET A 123 14.23 -1.52 11.03
C MET A 123 12.89 -0.79 11.16
N CYS A 124 12.15 -0.71 10.06
CA CYS A 124 10.92 0.06 9.95
C CYS A 124 9.79 -0.83 9.43
N LYS A 125 8.56 -0.54 9.87
CA LYS A 125 7.35 -1.05 9.21
C LYS A 125 7.11 -0.25 7.92
N ALA A 126 6.53 -0.88 6.92
CA ALA A 126 6.18 -0.21 5.67
C ALA A 126 4.86 -0.71 5.08
N VAL A 127 4.16 0.18 4.41
CA VAL A 127 3.01 -0.13 3.56
C VAL A 127 3.37 0.24 2.12
N GLY A 128 3.32 -0.73 1.22
CA GLY A 128 3.48 -0.53 -0.22
C GLY A 128 2.12 -0.42 -0.89
N LEU A 129 1.96 0.57 -1.76
CA LEU A 129 0.79 0.79 -2.60
C LEU A 129 1.26 0.74 -4.06
N PHE A 130 0.84 -0.27 -4.81
CA PHE A 130 1.30 -0.52 -6.19
C PHE A 130 0.16 -0.62 -7.19
#